data_AF-A0A5B1BE68-F1
#
_entry.id   AF-A0A5B1BE68-F1
#
_cell.length_a   1.000
_cell.length_b   1.000
_cell.length_c   1.000
_cell.angle_alpha   90.00
_cell.angle_beta   90.00
_cell.angle_gamma   90.00
#
_symmetry.space_group_name_H-M   'P 1'
#
loop_
_entity.id
_entity.type
_entity.pdbx_description
1 polymer ?
#
loop_
_entity_poly.entity_id
_entity_poly.type
_entity_poly.pdbx_seq_one_letter_code
_entity_poly.pdbx_strand_id
1 'polypeptide(L)'
;MNTDTQNQVDLTTAEDWTAAWRTQCPENCKAFLIPAVDLIEVLNEMGILDDATAQAAQNTATQQSLDIRAYMAIGAEPPSKIPEERLLIVGTQKDSGGVYRDIINGKIDDTGEKIVDIEGSGIFDFTLPCPTSCDDNSPLN
;
A
#
# COMPACT_ATOMS: atom_id res chain seq x y z
N MET A 1 -14.06 -3.65 -11.95
CA MET A 1 -12.89 -2.74 -11.86
C MET A 1 -13.23 -1.70 -10.81
N ASN A 2 -12.31 -1.38 -9.89
CA ASN A 2 -12.53 -0.29 -8.96
C ASN A 2 -12.40 1.01 -9.75
N THR A 3 -13.53 1.60 -10.14
CA THR A 3 -13.62 2.86 -10.91
C THR A 3 -13.56 4.08 -9.99
N ASP A 4 -13.38 3.87 -8.68
CA ASP A 4 -13.26 4.94 -7.71
C ASP A 4 -11.79 5.25 -7.45
N THR A 5 -11.31 6.36 -8.01
CA THR A 5 -9.95 6.86 -7.83
C THR A 5 -9.82 7.70 -6.56
N GLN A 6 -10.87 7.89 -5.74
CA GLN A 6 -10.80 8.72 -4.53
C GLN A 6 -9.73 8.25 -3.53
N ASN A 7 -9.47 6.95 -3.47
CA ASN A 7 -8.47 6.37 -2.57
C ASN A 7 -7.06 6.34 -3.20
N GLN A 8 -6.92 6.78 -4.45
CA GLN A 8 -5.65 6.75 -5.17
C GLN A 8 -4.97 8.13 -5.14
N VAL A 9 -3.64 8.12 -5.03
CA VAL A 9 -2.80 9.32 -5.09
C VAL A 9 -2.02 9.31 -6.38
N ASP A 10 -1.97 10.44 -7.09
CA ASP A 10 -1.16 10.56 -8.31
C ASP A 10 0.33 10.24 -8.04
N LEU A 11 1.01 9.63 -9.01
CA LEU A 11 2.40 9.20 -8.86
C LEU A 11 3.33 10.35 -8.43
N THR A 12 3.22 11.52 -9.07
CA THR A 12 4.05 12.68 -8.72
C THR A 12 3.82 13.13 -7.28
N THR A 13 2.57 13.15 -6.83
CA THR A 13 2.23 13.48 -5.43
C THR A 13 2.82 12.46 -4.46
N ALA A 14 2.74 11.16 -4.79
CA ALA A 14 3.33 10.10 -4.00
C ALA A 14 4.87 10.19 -3.91
N GLU A 15 5.53 10.53 -5.03
CA GLU A 15 6.98 10.78 -5.07
C GLU A 15 7.38 11.93 -4.15
N ASP A 16 6.65 13.05 -4.21
CA ASP A 16 6.87 14.21 -3.36
C ASP A 16 6.70 13.88 -1.88
N TRP A 17 5.61 13.18 -1.51
CA TRP A 17 5.33 12.87 -0.11
C TRP A 17 6.33 11.88 0.48
N THR A 18 6.74 10.87 -0.28
CA THR A 18 7.78 9.94 0.19
C THR A 18 9.17 10.59 0.22
N ALA A 19 9.45 11.57 -0.67
CA ALA A 19 10.68 12.36 -0.61
C ALA A 19 10.72 13.26 0.64
N ALA A 20 9.58 13.86 1.01
CA ALA A 20 9.45 14.63 2.24
C ALA A 20 9.75 13.78 3.47
N TRP A 21 9.20 12.56 3.56
CA TRP A 21 9.53 11.61 4.63
C TRP A 21 11.03 11.31 4.69
N ARG A 22 11.64 10.90 3.56
CA ARG A 22 13.07 10.57 3.51
C ARG A 22 13.98 11.73 3.91
N THR A 23 13.53 12.97 3.69
CA THR A 23 14.26 14.18 4.06
C THR A 23 14.15 14.49 5.55
N GLN A 24 12.95 14.35 6.12
CA GLN A 24 12.68 14.68 7.52
C GLN A 24 13.07 13.55 8.49
N CYS A 25 13.00 12.30 8.05
CA CYS A 25 13.25 11.10 8.84
C CYS A 25 14.32 10.20 8.20
N PRO A 26 15.57 10.69 8.01
CA PRO A 26 16.58 10.01 7.21
C PRO A 26 17.06 8.67 7.78
N GLU A 27 17.02 8.53 9.11
CA GLU A 27 17.44 7.31 9.83
C GLU A 27 16.29 6.32 10.07
N ASN A 28 15.06 6.71 9.74
CA ASN A 28 13.88 5.87 9.88
C ASN A 28 13.71 4.95 8.65
N CYS A 29 12.99 3.86 8.84
CA CYS A 29 12.57 3.00 7.73
C CYS A 29 11.75 3.81 6.69
N LYS A 30 11.95 3.49 5.42
CA LYS A 30 11.26 4.16 4.30
C LYS A 30 9.96 3.48 3.92
N ALA A 31 9.89 2.18 4.15
CA ALA A 31 8.76 1.34 3.81
C ALA A 31 8.83 0.01 4.57
N PHE A 32 7.70 -0.69 4.59
CA PHE A 32 7.57 -2.07 5.04
C PHE A 32 7.09 -2.94 3.88
N LEU A 33 7.62 -4.16 3.80
CA LEU A 33 7.06 -5.20 2.94
C LEU A 33 6.10 -6.04 3.78
N ILE A 34 4.89 -6.21 3.30
CA ILE A 34 3.80 -6.94 3.93
C ILE A 34 3.46 -8.11 3.02
N PRO A 35 3.53 -9.36 3.48
CA PRO A 35 3.09 -10.48 2.68
C PRO A 35 1.64 -10.31 2.22
N ALA A 36 1.36 -10.49 0.92
CA ALA A 36 -0.02 -10.34 0.46
C ALA A 36 -0.96 -11.36 1.10
N VAL A 37 -0.42 -12.55 1.42
CA VAL A 37 -1.13 -13.61 2.16
C VAL A 37 -1.63 -13.07 3.51
N ASP A 38 -0.79 -12.38 4.28
CA ASP A 38 -1.15 -11.85 5.59
C ASP A 38 -2.30 -10.81 5.49
N LEU A 39 -2.26 -9.90 4.50
CA LEU A 39 -3.37 -8.96 4.32
C LEU A 39 -4.66 -9.68 3.91
N ILE A 40 -4.58 -10.73 3.08
CA ILE A 40 -5.75 -11.53 2.71
C ILE A 40 -6.34 -12.23 3.94
N GLU A 41 -5.51 -12.74 4.85
CA GLU A 41 -5.95 -13.35 6.11
C GLU A 41 -6.67 -12.34 7.01
N VAL A 42 -6.13 -11.12 7.14
CA VAL A 42 -6.81 -10.03 7.87
C VAL A 42 -8.19 -9.74 7.26
N LEU A 43 -8.29 -9.63 5.93
CA LEU A 43 -9.57 -9.38 5.26
C LEU A 43 -10.57 -10.54 5.43
N ASN A 44 -10.09 -11.78 5.48
CA ASN A 44 -10.91 -12.96 5.78
C ASN A 44 -11.37 -12.97 7.24
N GLU A 45 -10.48 -12.66 8.20
CA GLU A 45 -10.81 -12.54 9.63
C GLU A 45 -11.88 -11.46 9.87
N MET A 46 -11.82 -10.36 9.12
CA MET A 46 -12.83 -9.30 9.13
C MET A 46 -14.19 -9.71 8.50
N GLY A 47 -14.27 -10.90 7.90
CA GLY A 47 -15.47 -11.38 7.19
C GLY A 47 -15.74 -10.66 5.85
N ILE A 48 -14.76 -9.92 5.32
CA ILE A 48 -14.87 -9.28 4.00
C ILE A 48 -14.74 -10.35 2.90
N LEU A 49 -13.85 -11.32 3.10
CA LEU A 49 -13.67 -12.48 2.23
C LEU A 49 -14.18 -13.74 2.93
N ASP A 50 -14.84 -14.62 2.19
CA ASP A 50 -15.07 -15.99 2.66
C ASP A 50 -13.82 -16.85 2.49
N ASP A 51 -13.76 -17.98 3.20
CA ASP A 51 -12.58 -18.86 3.25
C ASP A 51 -12.17 -19.36 1.85
N ALA A 52 -13.15 -19.64 0.98
CA ALA A 52 -12.88 -20.12 -0.37
C ALA A 52 -12.22 -19.04 -1.23
N THR A 53 -12.69 -17.79 -1.12
CA THR A 53 -12.14 -16.64 -1.83
C THR A 53 -10.77 -16.27 -1.29
N ALA A 54 -10.59 -16.27 0.03
CA ALA A 54 -9.32 -16.02 0.68
C ALA A 54 -8.27 -17.05 0.23
N GLN A 55 -8.61 -18.34 0.27
CA GLN A 55 -7.71 -19.41 -0.15
C GLN A 55 -7.30 -19.28 -1.63
N ALA A 56 -8.22 -18.92 -2.52
CA ALA A 56 -7.93 -18.69 -3.93
C ALA A 56 -6.99 -17.48 -4.13
N ALA A 57 -7.21 -16.39 -3.39
CA ALA A 57 -6.35 -15.21 -3.43
C ALA A 57 -4.95 -15.50 -2.89
N GLN A 58 -4.82 -16.23 -1.77
CA GLN A 58 -3.54 -16.65 -1.20
C GLN A 58 -2.73 -17.52 -2.16
N ASN A 59 -3.39 -18.47 -2.84
CA ASN A 59 -2.75 -19.30 -3.85
C ASN A 59 -2.19 -18.46 -4.99
N THR A 60 -2.96 -17.46 -5.45
CA THR A 60 -2.51 -16.53 -6.50
C THR A 60 -1.31 -15.72 -6.02
N ALA A 61 -1.39 -15.12 -4.83
CA ALA A 61 -0.30 -14.34 -4.24
C ALA A 61 0.98 -15.17 -4.11
N THR A 62 0.88 -16.39 -3.60
CA THR A 62 2.02 -17.30 -3.43
C THR A 62 2.63 -17.69 -4.79
N GLN A 63 1.81 -18.11 -5.75
CA GLN A 63 2.29 -18.54 -7.07
C GLN A 63 2.96 -17.42 -7.85
N GLN A 64 2.47 -16.19 -7.69
CA GLN A 64 2.97 -15.03 -8.40
C GLN A 64 3.97 -14.21 -7.58
N SER A 65 4.36 -14.68 -6.38
CA SER A 65 5.25 -13.97 -5.44
C SER A 65 4.83 -12.50 -5.24
N LEU A 66 3.53 -12.30 -4.97
CA LEU A 66 2.94 -11.00 -4.74
C LEU A 66 3.02 -10.64 -3.27
N ASP A 67 3.47 -9.41 -3.02
CA ASP A 67 3.50 -8.80 -1.70
C ASP A 67 3.00 -7.36 -1.80
N ILE A 68 2.89 -6.68 -0.68
CA ILE A 68 2.43 -5.30 -0.58
C ILE A 68 3.57 -4.48 0.00
N ARG A 69 3.78 -3.26 -0.52
CA ARG A 69 4.72 -2.31 0.08
C ARG A 69 3.95 -1.12 0.64
N ALA A 70 4.17 -0.85 1.92
CA ALA A 70 3.67 0.33 2.61
C ALA A 70 4.81 1.33 2.80
N TYR A 71 4.79 2.43 2.05
CA TYR A 71 5.73 3.53 2.15
C TYR A 71 5.32 4.51 3.24
N MET A 72 6.29 4.99 3.99
CA MET A 72 6.12 6.14 4.87
C MET A 72 6.20 7.43 4.03
N ALA A 73 5.28 8.35 4.31
CA ALA A 73 5.11 9.58 3.54
C ALA A 73 4.71 10.74 4.45
N ILE A 74 4.94 11.98 4.00
CA ILE A 74 4.46 13.19 4.68
C ILE A 74 3.63 13.99 3.68
N GLY A 75 2.35 14.20 4.00
CA GLY A 75 1.40 14.89 3.13
C GLY A 75 1.76 16.36 2.91
N ALA A 76 1.53 16.86 1.70
CA ALA A 76 1.71 18.27 1.34
C ALA A 76 0.47 19.10 1.72
N GLU A 77 0.25 19.24 3.03
CA GLU A 77 -0.83 20.05 3.59
C GLU A 77 -0.55 21.56 3.42
N PRO A 78 -1.59 22.42 3.33
CA PRO A 78 -1.40 23.86 3.23
C PRO A 78 -0.61 24.40 4.43
N PRO A 79 0.13 25.52 4.30
CA PRO A 79 1.01 26.05 5.35
C PRO A 79 0.35 26.31 6.71
N SER A 80 -0.98 26.41 6.75
CA SER A 80 -1.79 26.58 7.96
C SER A 80 -2.03 25.29 8.74
N LYS A 81 -1.63 24.12 8.23
CA LYS A 81 -1.85 22.81 8.83
C LYS A 81 -0.50 22.11 9.02
N ILE A 82 -0.37 21.38 10.13
CA ILE A 82 0.82 20.56 10.38
C ILE A 82 0.80 19.42 9.35
N PRO A 83 1.91 19.18 8.62
CA PRO A 83 1.99 18.05 7.69
C PRO A 83 1.69 16.73 8.42
N GLU A 84 0.75 15.96 7.87
CA GLU A 84 0.35 14.68 8.45
C GLU A 84 1.22 13.55 7.89
N GLU A 85 1.59 12.62 8.75
CA GLU A 85 2.21 11.35 8.33
C GLU A 85 1.18 10.52 7.55
N ARG A 86 1.63 9.94 6.45
CA ARG A 86 0.83 9.17 5.49
C ARG A 86 1.44 7.78 5.27
N LEU A 87 0.60 6.81 4.92
CA LEU A 87 1.02 5.48 4.46
C LEU A 87 0.53 5.28 3.03
N LEU A 88 1.47 5.20 2.09
CA LEU A 88 1.16 4.90 0.69
C LEU A 88 1.39 3.43 0.41
N ILE A 89 0.38 2.75 -0.10
CA ILE A 89 0.41 1.31 -0.34
C ILE A 89 0.39 1.00 -1.83
N VAL A 90 1.27 0.10 -2.26
CA VAL A 90 1.31 -0.47 -3.62
C VAL A 90 1.40 -1.99 -3.55
N GLY A 91 0.91 -2.66 -4.59
CA GLY A 91 1.23 -4.06 -4.82
C GLY A 91 2.68 -4.21 -5.31
N THR A 92 3.27 -5.37 -5.10
CA THR A 92 4.61 -5.71 -5.59
C THR A 92 4.64 -7.12 -6.14
N GLN A 93 5.59 -7.39 -7.05
CA GLN A 93 5.92 -8.73 -7.50
C GLN A 93 7.43 -8.96 -7.36
N LYS A 94 7.82 -10.10 -6.79
CA LYS A 94 9.23 -10.49 -6.71
C LYS A 94 9.73 -11.00 -8.06
N ASP A 95 10.77 -10.36 -8.59
CA ASP A 95 11.41 -10.79 -9.83
C ASP A 95 12.36 -11.98 -9.60
N SER A 96 12.87 -12.55 -10.70
CA SER A 96 13.83 -13.67 -10.66
C SER A 96 15.16 -13.35 -9.98
N GLY A 97 15.50 -12.07 -9.84
CA GLY A 97 16.67 -11.59 -9.09
C GLY A 97 16.40 -11.43 -7.59
N GLY A 98 15.16 -11.67 -7.16
CA GLY A 98 14.73 -11.54 -5.78
C GLY A 98 14.36 -10.10 -5.38
N VAL A 99 14.26 -9.19 -6.35
CA VAL A 99 13.87 -7.80 -6.11
C VAL A 99 12.35 -7.68 -6.14
N TYR A 100 11.77 -7.04 -5.13
CA TYR A 100 10.34 -6.74 -5.07
C TYR A 100 10.07 -5.48 -5.90
N ARG A 101 9.47 -5.66 -7.08
CA ARG A 101 9.14 -4.57 -8.01
C ARG A 101 7.75 -4.05 -7.73
N ASP A 102 7.59 -2.74 -7.68
CA ASP A 102 6.30 -2.12 -7.41
C ASP A 102 5.37 -2.26 -8.61
N ILE A 103 4.08 -2.41 -8.35
CA ILE A 103 3.05 -2.41 -9.37
C ILE A 103 2.39 -1.03 -9.35
N ILE A 104 2.70 -0.22 -10.37
CA ILE A 104 2.24 1.17 -10.50
C ILE A 104 1.53 1.31 -11.85
N ASN A 105 0.38 1.98 -11.87
CA ASN A 105 -0.48 2.12 -13.06
C ASN A 105 -0.83 0.75 -13.69
N GLY A 106 -0.99 -0.29 -12.87
CA GLY A 106 -1.27 -1.66 -13.32
C GLY A 106 -0.10 -2.37 -14.00
N LYS A 107 1.12 -1.84 -13.87
CA LYS A 107 2.32 -2.37 -14.50
C LYS A 107 3.42 -2.63 -13.47
N ILE A 108 4.20 -3.69 -13.70
CA ILE A 108 5.40 -3.95 -12.91
C ILE A 108 6.46 -2.91 -13.28
N ASP A 109 7.00 -2.23 -12.28
CA ASP A 109 8.13 -1.32 -12.41
C ASP A 109 9.36 -2.05 -12.97
N ASP A 110 10.24 -1.35 -13.68
CA ASP A 110 11.37 -1.88 -14.49
C ASP A 110 10.94 -2.57 -15.80
N THR A 111 10.02 -3.53 -15.76
CA THR A 111 9.65 -4.32 -16.96
C THR A 111 8.54 -3.67 -17.80
N GLY A 112 7.68 -2.88 -17.17
CA GLY A 112 6.47 -2.32 -17.79
C GLY A 112 5.42 -3.37 -18.14
N GLU A 113 5.59 -4.62 -17.70
CA GLU A 113 4.66 -5.70 -17.93
C GLU A 113 3.31 -5.36 -17.29
N LYS A 114 2.25 -5.43 -18.09
CA LYS A 114 0.91 -5.07 -17.68
C LYS A 114 0.25 -6.25 -16.95
N ILE A 115 -0.13 -6.03 -15.71
CA ILE A 115 -0.83 -7.01 -14.87
C ILE A 115 -2.34 -6.90 -15.09
N VAL A 116 -2.86 -5.68 -15.00
CA VAL A 116 -4.29 -5.39 -15.11
C VAL A 116 -4.50 -4.03 -15.78
N ASP A 117 -5.64 -3.89 -16.45
CA ASP A 117 -6.17 -2.57 -16.81
C ASP A 117 -6.73 -1.91 -15.55
N ILE A 118 -6.16 -0.76 -15.18
CA ILE A 118 -6.68 0.08 -14.09
C ILE A 118 -6.85 1.52 -14.58
N GLU A 119 -7.83 2.21 -13.99
CA GLU A 119 -7.91 3.67 -14.03
C GLU A 119 -7.24 4.21 -12.75
N GLY A 120 -6.31 5.16 -12.92
CA GLY A 120 -5.53 5.75 -11.82
C GLY A 120 -4.12 5.14 -11.63
N SER A 121 -3.46 5.56 -10.54
CA SER A 121 -2.06 5.26 -10.23
C SER A 121 -1.80 3.87 -9.67
N GLY A 122 -2.80 3.22 -9.05
CA GLY A 122 -2.61 2.02 -8.23
C GLY A 122 -1.82 2.27 -6.92
N ILE A 123 -1.64 3.53 -6.53
CA ILE A 123 -1.01 3.95 -5.27
C ILE A 123 -2.10 4.43 -4.34
N PHE A 124 -2.26 3.79 -3.19
CA PHE A 124 -3.37 4.06 -2.28
C PHE A 124 -2.89 4.76 -1.01
N ASP A 125 -3.57 5.82 -0.59
CA ASP A 125 -3.36 6.41 0.74
C ASP A 125 -4.25 5.66 1.75
N PHE A 126 -3.63 4.96 2.69
CA PHE A 126 -4.33 4.18 3.72
C PHE A 126 -4.46 4.92 5.05
N THR A 127 -4.05 6.19 5.11
CA THR A 127 -4.19 7.00 6.32
C THR A 127 -5.48 7.79 6.31
N LEU A 128 -6.32 7.48 7.29
CA LEU A 128 -7.28 8.44 7.81
C LEU A 128 -6.64 9.14 9.01
N PRO A 129 -7.01 10.38 9.32
CA PRO A 129 -6.61 10.98 10.60
C PRO A 129 -6.97 10.01 11.72
N CYS A 130 -6.07 9.82 12.69
CA CYS A 130 -6.33 8.95 13.84
C CYS A 130 -7.73 9.28 14.40
N PRO A 131 -8.64 8.29 14.50
CA PRO A 131 -9.91 8.54 15.15
C PRO A 131 -9.63 9.04 16.57
N THR A 132 -10.44 9.97 17.07
CA THR A 132 -10.24 10.59 18.40
C THR A 132 -10.30 9.59 19.57
N SER A 133 -10.67 8.35 19.27
CA SER A 133 -10.71 7.20 20.18
C SER A 133 -10.14 5.97 19.48
N CYS A 134 -9.12 5.36 20.05
CA CYS A 134 -8.61 4.04 19.65
C CYS A 134 -9.44 2.93 20.30
N ASP A 135 -9.20 1.67 19.93
CA ASP A 135 -9.78 0.52 20.62
C ASP A 135 -9.10 0.27 21.98
N ASP A 136 -9.52 0.99 23.02
CA ASP A 136 -8.92 0.91 24.37
C ASP A 136 -8.89 -0.51 24.98
N ASN A 137 -9.62 -1.48 24.41
CA ASN A 137 -9.63 -2.87 24.88
C ASN A 137 -8.74 -3.80 24.03
N SER A 138 -8.11 -3.28 22.97
CA SER A 138 -7.18 -4.07 22.17
C SER A 138 -5.96 -4.45 23.01
N PRO A 139 -5.53 -5.72 23.02
CA PRO A 139 -4.31 -6.14 23.70
C PRO A 139 -3.03 -5.60 23.03
N LEU A 140 -3.17 -4.88 21.92
CA LEU A 140 -2.08 -4.28 21.15
C LEU A 140 -1.91 -2.77 21.42
N ASN A 141 -2.81 -2.16 22.21
CA ASN A 141 -2.73 -0.76 22.64
C ASN A 141 -1.97 -0.58 23.96
#